data_AF-A0A6B3TL95-F1
#
_entry.id   AF-A0A6B3TL95-F1
#
_cell.length_a   1.000
_cell.length_b   1.000
_cell.length_c   1.000
_cell.angle_alpha   90.00
_cell.angle_beta   90.00
_cell.angle_gamma   90.00
#
_symmetry.space_group_name_H-M   'P 1'
#
loop_
_entity.id
_entity.type
_entity.pdbx_description
1 polymer ?
#
loop_
_entity_poly.entity_id
_entity_poly.type
_entity_poly.pdbx_seq_one_letter_code
_entity_poly.pdbx_strand_id
1 'polypeptide(L)'
;MNEINKEVYLERIRQNEKWGIQRHTYGAWLAILVEEVGEVAQAMQKNWGWGKPTDAQNLYKELIHVAAVASAIAEQVREESEIS
;
A
#
# COMPACT_ATOMS: atom_id res chain seq x y z
N MET A 1 -2.05 -20.19 6.34
CA MET A 1 -1.92 -18.95 5.52
C MET A 1 -2.31 -17.81 6.44
N ASN A 2 -1.39 -16.89 6.74
CA ASN A 2 -1.60 -15.88 7.78
C ASN A 2 -2.76 -14.95 7.38
N GLU A 3 -3.73 -14.67 8.27
CA GLU A 3 -4.93 -13.85 7.97
C GLU A 3 -4.57 -12.50 7.34
N ILE A 4 -3.45 -11.91 7.79
CA ILE A 4 -2.86 -10.68 7.24
C ILE A 4 -2.61 -10.76 5.72
N ASN A 5 -2.03 -11.87 5.23
CA ASN A 5 -1.71 -11.99 3.80
C ASN A 5 -2.99 -12.07 2.95
N LYS A 6 -4.07 -12.62 3.51
CA LYS A 6 -5.38 -12.63 2.84
C LYS A 6 -5.93 -11.21 2.73
N GLU A 7 -5.75 -10.38 3.75
CA GLU A 7 -6.21 -8.99 3.70
C GLU A 7 -5.40 -8.13 2.72
N VAL A 8 -4.08 -8.32 2.64
CA VAL A 8 -3.27 -7.70 1.58
C VAL A 8 -3.77 -8.10 0.20
N TYR A 9 -4.10 -9.37 0.00
CA TYR A 9 -4.66 -9.86 -1.26
C TYR A 9 -6.05 -9.24 -1.57
N LEU A 10 -6.93 -9.15 -0.58
CA LEU A 10 -8.23 -8.50 -0.76
C LEU A 10 -8.11 -7.01 -1.07
N GLU A 11 -7.15 -6.32 -0.44
CA GLU A 11 -6.84 -4.93 -0.74
C GLU A 11 -6.30 -4.77 -2.16
N ARG A 12 -5.41 -5.67 -2.63
CA ARG A 12 -4.97 -5.69 -4.04
C ARG A 12 -6.13 -5.82 -5.00
N ILE A 13 -7.09 -6.71 -4.72
CA ILE A 13 -8.31 -6.84 -5.53
C ILE A 13 -9.07 -5.51 -5.55
N ARG A 14 -9.34 -4.92 -4.39
CA ARG A 14 -10.06 -3.65 -4.26
C ARG A 14 -9.39 -2.51 -5.03
N GLN A 15 -8.06 -2.41 -4.98
CA GLN A 15 -7.29 -1.42 -5.73
C GLN A 15 -7.41 -1.65 -7.24
N ASN A 16 -7.30 -2.90 -7.68
CA ASN A 16 -7.46 -3.26 -9.08
C ASN A 16 -8.89 -2.99 -9.58
N GLU A 17 -9.92 -3.21 -8.76
CA GLU A 17 -11.30 -2.86 -9.09
C GLU A 17 -11.50 -1.34 -9.20
N LYS A 18 -10.86 -0.57 -8.32
CA LYS A 18 -11.00 0.88 -8.26
C LYS A 18 -10.26 1.60 -9.39
N TRP A 19 -9.07 1.11 -9.75
CA TRP A 19 -8.15 1.82 -10.63
C TRP A 19 -7.75 1.04 -11.88
N GLY A 20 -8.11 -0.24 -11.97
CA GLY A 20 -7.57 -1.17 -12.96
C GLY A 20 -6.18 -1.68 -12.58
N ILE A 21 -5.63 -2.59 -13.38
CA ILE A 21 -4.26 -3.07 -13.23
C ILE A 21 -3.30 -1.90 -13.46
N GLN A 22 -2.55 -1.53 -12.43
CA GLN A 22 -1.59 -0.43 -12.48
C GLN A 22 -0.21 -0.93 -12.92
N ARG A 23 0.40 -0.27 -13.91
CA ARG A 23 1.81 -0.42 -14.25
C ARG A 23 2.41 0.97 -14.43
N HIS A 24 3.48 1.25 -13.70
CA HIS A 24 4.07 2.58 -13.62
C HIS A 24 5.58 2.53 -13.76
N THR A 25 6.20 3.68 -14.02
CA THR A 25 7.65 3.81 -13.90
C THR A 25 8.07 3.61 -12.44
N TYR A 26 9.28 3.11 -12.19
CA TYR A 26 9.75 2.89 -10.81
C TYR A 26 9.78 4.18 -9.96
N GLY A 27 9.98 5.34 -10.57
CA GLY A 27 9.87 6.62 -9.87
C GLY A 27 8.45 6.93 -9.39
N ALA A 28 7.43 6.66 -10.22
CA ALA A 28 6.04 6.81 -9.83
C ALA A 28 5.63 5.77 -8.77
N TRP A 29 6.11 4.52 -8.90
CA TRP A 29 5.90 3.51 -7.87
C TRP A 29 6.52 3.89 -6.52
N LEU A 30 7.74 4.42 -6.52
CA LEU A 30 8.38 4.90 -5.31
C LEU A 30 7.57 6.03 -4.66
N ALA A 31 7.05 6.96 -5.47
CA ALA A 31 6.21 8.05 -4.96
C ALA A 31 4.94 7.52 -4.27
N ILE A 32 4.21 6.59 -4.92
CA ILE A 32 2.99 5.97 -4.35
C ILE A 32 3.33 5.20 -3.06
N LEU A 33 4.41 4.41 -3.06
CA LEU A 33 4.81 3.65 -1.88
C LEU A 33 5.18 4.58 -0.70
N VAL A 34 5.89 5.67 -0.97
CA VAL A 34 6.27 6.65 0.05
C VAL A 34 5.05 7.41 0.59
N GLU A 35 4.04 7.67 -0.24
CA GLU A 35 2.77 8.26 0.18
C GLU A 35 2.09 7.38 1.25
N GLU A 36 1.93 6.08 0.98
CA GLU A 36 1.33 5.13 1.93
C GLU A 36 2.16 5.00 3.23
N VAL A 37 3.49 5.02 3.14
CA VAL A 37 4.36 5.06 4.34
C VAL A 37 4.17 6.35 5.12
N GLY A 38 3.92 7.47 4.44
CA GLY A 38 3.56 8.74 5.05
C GLY A 38 2.25 8.67 5.84
N GLU A 39 1.24 7.94 5.34
CA GLU A 39 -0.02 7.69 6.06
C GLU A 39 0.20 6.81 7.30
N VAL A 40 1.05 5.78 7.20
CA VAL A 40 1.47 4.98 8.37
C VAL A 40 2.13 5.87 9.43
N ALA A 41 3.04 6.76 9.04
CA ALA A 41 3.72 7.66 9.97
C ALA A 41 2.73 8.60 10.68
N GLN A 42 1.77 9.16 9.94
CA GLN A 42 0.70 10.00 10.50
C GLN A 42 -0.18 9.20 11.49
N ALA A 43 -0.57 7.98 11.13
CA ALA A 43 -1.35 7.09 12.00
C ALA A 43 -0.60 6.74 13.30
N MET A 44 0.71 6.48 13.22
CA MET A 44 1.56 6.23 14.40
C MET A 44 1.69 7.46 15.30
N GLN A 45 1.94 8.64 14.72
CA GLN A 45 2.03 9.90 15.48
C GLN A 45 0.72 10.22 16.20
N LYS A 46 -0.43 9.93 15.56
CA LYS A 46 -1.75 10.07 16.18
C LYS A 46 -1.93 9.13 17.36
N ASN A 47 -1.51 7.87 17.25
CA ASN A 47 -1.56 6.89 18.33
C ASN A 47 -0.72 7.29 19.56
N TRP A 48 0.30 8.13 19.38
CA TRP A 48 1.10 8.69 20.47
C TRP A 48 0.51 9.96 21.09
N GLY A 49 -0.66 10.42 20.64
CA GLY A 49 -1.32 11.63 21.16
C GLY A 49 -0.84 12.95 20.56
N TRP A 50 -0.05 12.90 19.47
CA TRP A 50 0.47 14.09 18.78
C TRP A 50 -0.39 14.52 17.57
N GLY A 51 -1.47 13.78 17.28
CA GLY A 51 -2.33 14.02 16.12
C GLY A 51 -3.49 14.99 16.39
N LYS A 52 -3.88 15.78 15.38
CA LYS A 52 -5.11 16.57 15.40
C LYS A 52 -6.36 15.66 15.33
N PRO A 53 -7.54 16.08 15.86
CA PRO A 53 -8.73 15.22 15.98
C PRO A 53 -9.40 14.77 14.66
N THR A 54 -8.92 15.22 13.51
CA THR A 54 -9.60 14.97 12.22
C THR A 54 -9.04 13.73 11.53
N ASP A 55 -9.95 12.96 10.91
CA ASP A 55 -9.80 11.68 10.21
C ASP A 55 -8.92 10.63 10.91
N ALA A 56 -9.55 9.64 11.54
CA ALA A 56 -8.85 8.50 12.10
C ALA A 56 -8.28 7.63 10.96
N GLN A 57 -7.06 7.92 10.51
CA GLN A 57 -6.23 6.95 9.78
C GLN A 57 -5.97 5.76 10.71
N ASN A 58 -6.32 4.56 10.24
CA ASN A 58 -6.19 3.35 11.03
C ASN A 58 -4.83 2.73 10.69
N LEU A 59 -3.89 2.72 11.65
CA LEU A 59 -2.55 2.19 11.46
C LEU A 59 -2.54 0.80 10.80
N TYR A 60 -3.46 -0.08 11.20
CA TYR A 60 -3.57 -1.41 10.62
C TYR A 60 -3.93 -1.35 9.13
N LYS A 61 -4.87 -0.48 8.75
CA LYS A 61 -5.30 -0.29 7.37
C LYS A 61 -4.17 0.27 6.50
N GLU A 62 -3.44 1.28 6.99
CA GLU A 62 -2.36 1.89 6.20
C GLU A 62 -1.19 0.92 6.02
N LEU A 63 -0.91 0.06 7.01
CA LEU A 63 0.07 -1.03 6.84
C LEU A 63 -0.36 -2.04 5.76
N ILE A 64 -1.66 -2.36 5.68
CA ILE A 64 -2.19 -3.21 4.61
C ILE A 64 -2.06 -2.53 3.24
N HIS A 65 -2.31 -1.22 3.14
CA HIS A 65 -2.11 -0.47 1.89
C HIS A 65 -0.63 -0.47 1.44
N VAL A 66 0.31 -0.19 2.35
CA VAL A 66 1.76 -0.26 2.06
C VAL A 66 2.13 -1.65 1.51
N ALA A 67 1.69 -2.71 2.17
CA ALA A 67 1.96 -4.08 1.74
C ALA A 67 1.33 -4.39 0.36
N ALA A 68 0.13 -3.89 0.10
CA ALA A 68 -0.54 -4.03 -1.19
C ALA A 68 0.23 -3.29 -2.30
N VAL A 69 0.64 -2.04 -2.08
CA VAL A 69 1.44 -1.30 -3.08
C VAL A 69 2.76 -2.01 -3.35
N ALA A 70 3.48 -2.45 -2.32
CA ALA A 70 4.73 -3.20 -2.48
C ALA A 70 4.52 -4.50 -3.28
N SER A 71 3.41 -5.22 -3.06
CA SER A 71 3.06 -6.40 -3.85
C SER A 71 2.77 -6.06 -5.32
N ALA A 72 2.07 -4.96 -5.60
CA ALA A 72 1.80 -4.50 -6.97
C ALA A 72 3.10 -4.17 -7.73
N ILE A 73 4.07 -3.55 -7.06
CA ILE A 73 5.40 -3.28 -7.61
C ILE A 73 6.11 -4.60 -7.92
N ALA A 74 6.11 -5.55 -6.98
CA ALA A 74 6.75 -6.85 -7.16
C ALA A 74 6.12 -7.67 -8.30
N GLU A 75 4.79 -7.59 -8.48
CA GLU A 75 4.08 -8.18 -9.62
C GLU A 75 4.64 -7.64 -10.95
N GLN A 76 4.74 -6.31 -11.11
CA GLN A 76 5.28 -5.70 -12.32
C GLN A 76 6.74 -6.10 -12.57
N VAL A 77 7.59 -6.04 -11.53
CA VAL A 77 9.02 -6.40 -11.65
C VAL A 77 9.17 -7.84 -12.11
N ARG A 78 8.35 -8.77 -11.58
CA ARG A 78 8.36 -10.17 -12.01
C ARG A 78 7.94 -10.31 -13.47
N GLU A 79 6.85 -9.67 -13.88
CA GLU A 79 6.37 -9.69 -15.27
C GLU A 79 7.43 -9.16 -16.24
N GLU A 80 8.12 -8.08 -15.89
CA GLU A 80 9.21 -7.51 -16.70
C GLU A 80 10.39 -8.48 -16.83
N SER A 81 10.70 -9.25 -15.77
CA SER A 81 11.78 -10.25 -15.78
C SER A 81 11.45 -11.54 -16.55
N GLU A 82 10.17 -11.88 -16.69
CA GLU A 82 9.73 -13.04 -17.47
C GLU A 82 9.70 -12.75 -18.98
N ILE A 83 9.78 -11.47 -19.37
CA ILE A 83 9.78 -11.00 -20.76
C ILE A 83 11.22 -10.79 -21.28
N SER A 84 12.23 -10.75 -20.41
CA SER A 84 13.65 -10.56 -20.74
C SER A 84 14.38 -11.87 -21.04
#